data_AF-A0A846BWQ6-F1
#
_entry.id   AF-A0A846BWQ6-F1
#
_cell.length_a   1.000
_cell.length_b   1.000
_cell.length_c   1.000
_cell.angle_alpha   90.00
_cell.angle_beta   90.00
_cell.angle_gamma   90.00
#
_symmetry.space_group_name_H-M   'P 1'
#
loop_
_entity.id
_entity.type
_entity.pdbx_description
1 polymer ?
#
loop_
_entity_poly.entity_id
_entity_poly.type
_entity_poly.pdbx_seq_one_letter_code
_entity_poly.pdbx_strand_id
1 'polypeptide(L)'
;MDNIKQKIANLSVEKRALLELKLKNKKNNNSSTPKYQSIPQRSKGDLVPLSFAQQRLWFLQQLEPDNSFYNEHGAIQLTGSLDVAALEQSLNEIVQRHE
;
A
#
# COMPACT_ATOMS: atom_id res chain seq x y z
N MET A 1 7.12 -23.24 17.84
CA MET A 1 5.67 -23.00 17.66
C MET A 1 4.96 -22.63 18.97
N ASP A 2 5.69 -22.38 20.07
CA ASP A 2 5.10 -22.30 21.42
C ASP A 2 4.58 -20.92 21.86
N ASN A 3 5.00 -19.86 21.18
CA ASN A 3 4.67 -18.47 21.55
C ASN A 3 3.17 -18.14 21.38
N ILE A 4 2.51 -18.74 20.38
CA ILE A 4 1.10 -18.46 20.06
C ILE A 4 0.16 -19.12 21.09
N LYS A 5 0.45 -20.36 21.50
CA LYS A 5 -0.35 -21.07 22.51
C LYS A 5 -0.30 -20.36 23.86
N GLN A 6 0.87 -19.87 24.26
CA GLN A 6 1.06 -19.09 25.48
C GLN A 6 0.31 -17.75 25.44
N LYS A 7 0.36 -17.04 24.29
CA LYS A 7 -0.37 -15.78 24.12
C LYS A 7 -1.89 -15.95 24.18
N ILE A 8 -2.42 -17.05 23.63
CA ILE A 8 -3.85 -17.36 23.68
C ILE A 8 -4.30 -17.74 25.09
N ALA A 9 -3.45 -18.45 25.85
CA ALA A 9 -3.72 -18.84 27.23
C ALA A 9 -3.80 -17.62 28.19
N ASN A 10 -3.06 -16.54 27.89
CA ASN A 10 -3.07 -15.30 28.67
C ASN A 10 -4.18 -14.31 28.26
N LEU A 11 -5.14 -14.71 27.41
CA LEU A 11 -6.27 -13.85 27.03
C LEU A 11 -7.39 -13.92 28.07
N SER A 12 -8.01 -12.77 28.35
CA SER A 12 -9.28 -12.74 29.09
C SER A 12 -10.38 -13.46 28.30
N VAL A 13 -11.41 -13.93 29.02
CA VAL A 13 -12.55 -14.66 28.45
C VAL A 13 -13.21 -13.86 27.31
N GLU A 14 -13.38 -12.55 27.49
CA GLU A 14 -13.94 -11.64 26.50
C GLU A 14 -13.09 -11.54 25.22
N LYS A 15 -11.75 -11.41 25.38
CA LYS A 15 -10.83 -11.35 24.24
C LYS A 15 -10.79 -12.67 23.48
N ARG A 16 -10.92 -13.81 24.18
CA ARG A 16 -11.01 -15.12 23.57
C ARG A 16 -12.31 -15.31 22.78
N ALA A 17 -13.45 -14.89 23.34
CA ALA A 17 -14.74 -14.91 22.64
C ALA A 17 -14.73 -14.01 21.39
N LEU A 18 -14.14 -12.81 21.49
CA LEU A 18 -13.98 -11.90 20.36
C LEU A 18 -13.08 -12.48 19.26
N LEU A 19 -11.99 -13.16 19.65
CA LEU A 19 -11.10 -13.85 18.72
C LEU A 19 -11.83 -14.99 17.99
N GLU A 20 -12.61 -15.81 18.70
CA GLU A 20 -13.40 -16.88 18.10
C GLU A 20 -14.45 -16.35 17.12
N LEU A 21 -15.12 -15.24 17.45
CA LEU A 21 -16.07 -14.57 16.56
C LEU A 21 -15.39 -14.07 15.28
N LYS A 22 -14.21 -13.43 15.39
CA LYS A 22 -13.43 -12.98 14.23
C LYS A 22 -12.93 -14.13 13.36
N LEU A 23 -12.53 -15.25 13.96
CA LEU A 23 -12.05 -16.43 13.23
C LEU A 23 -13.18 -17.14 12.46
N LYS A 24 -14.39 -17.20 13.02
CA LYS A 24 -15.58 -17.71 12.32
C LYS A 24 -15.92 -16.85 11.10
N ASN A 25 -15.89 -15.53 11.25
CA ASN A 25 -16.14 -14.60 10.13
C ASN A 25 -15.05 -14.69 9.04
N LYS A 26 -13.79 -14.94 9.42
CA LYS A 26 -12.69 -15.10 8.46
C LYS A 26 -12.82 -16.39 7.63
N LYS A 27 -13.25 -17.50 8.24
CA LYS A 27 -13.49 -18.76 7.50
C LYS A 27 -14.62 -18.64 6.48
N ASN A 28 -15.64 -17.85 6.77
CA ASN A 28 -16.75 -17.61 5.84
C ASN A 28 -16.38 -16.73 4.64
N ASN A 29 -15.26 -16.01 4.71
CA ASN A 29 -14.77 -15.14 3.64
C ASN A 29 -13.65 -15.78 2.78
N ASN A 30 -13.30 -17.04 3.02
CA ASN A 30 -12.16 -17.72 2.38
C ASN A 30 -12.50 -18.47 1.07
N SER A 31 -13.73 -18.41 0.58
CA SER A 31 -14.13 -19.00 -0.72
C SER A 31 -14.10 -18.02 -1.90
N SER A 32 -13.48 -16.85 -1.73
CA SER A 32 -13.18 -15.94 -2.84
C SER A 32 -11.74 -15.49 -2.72
N THR A 33 -10.91 -15.89 -3.69
CA THR A 33 -9.68 -15.17 -3.99
C THR A 33 -10.06 -13.69 -4.09
N PRO A 34 -9.35 -12.76 -3.41
CA PRO A 34 -9.63 -11.35 -3.58
C PRO A 34 -9.41 -11.05 -5.05
N LYS A 35 -10.51 -10.87 -5.79
CA LYS A 35 -10.46 -10.24 -7.10
C LYS A 35 -10.00 -8.82 -6.81
N TYR A 36 -8.69 -8.58 -6.88
CA TYR A 36 -8.15 -7.23 -6.86
C TYR A 36 -8.78 -6.52 -8.05
N GLN A 37 -9.76 -5.67 -7.76
CA GLN A 37 -10.32 -4.80 -8.77
C GLN A 37 -9.21 -3.84 -9.15
N SER A 38 -8.86 -3.84 -10.44
CA SER A 38 -7.95 -2.83 -10.96
C SER A 38 -8.54 -1.47 -10.62
N ILE A 39 -7.73 -0.59 -10.02
CA ILE A 39 -8.11 0.80 -9.83
C ILE A 39 -8.29 1.38 -11.24
N PRO A 40 -9.51 1.80 -11.63
CA PRO A 40 -9.74 2.33 -12.97
C PRO A 40 -9.03 3.67 -13.12
N GLN A 41 -8.53 3.94 -14.33
CA GLN A 41 -8.04 5.26 -14.67
C GLN A 41 -9.19 6.26 -14.58
N ARG A 42 -8.90 7.48 -14.10
CA ARG A 42 -9.90 8.54 -13.95
C ARG A 42 -10.18 9.21 -15.30
N SER A 43 -11.33 9.87 -15.42
CA SER A 43 -11.62 10.76 -16.56
C SER A 43 -10.73 12.01 -16.54
N LYS A 44 -10.16 12.36 -17.69
CA LYS A 44 -9.44 13.63 -17.85
C LYS A 44 -10.40 14.81 -17.60
N GLY A 45 -10.05 15.68 -16.67
CA GLY A 45 -10.73 16.97 -16.46
C GLY A 45 -11.51 17.14 -15.16
N ASP A 46 -11.70 16.11 -14.33
CA ASP A 46 -12.43 16.32 -13.07
C ASP A 46 -11.54 17.06 -12.05
N LEU A 47 -12.12 17.92 -11.21
CA LEU A 47 -11.38 18.49 -10.09
C LEU A 47 -11.04 17.38 -9.08
N VAL A 48 -9.74 17.19 -8.77
CA VAL A 48 -9.27 16.21 -7.78
C VAL A 48 -8.93 16.93 -6.49
N PRO A 49 -9.82 16.93 -5.48
CA PRO A 49 -9.44 17.43 -4.17
C PRO A 49 -8.35 16.52 -3.60
N LEU A 50 -7.26 17.12 -3.14
CA LEU A 50 -6.22 16.40 -2.40
C LEU A 50 -6.83 15.79 -1.13
N SER A 51 -6.45 14.55 -0.82
CA SER A 51 -6.69 13.97 0.49
C SER A 51 -6.01 14.82 1.58
N PHE A 52 -6.49 14.70 2.83
CA PHE A 52 -5.90 15.42 3.96
C PHE A 52 -4.40 15.17 4.12
N ALA A 53 -3.95 13.93 3.87
CA ALA A 53 -2.53 13.59 3.90
C ALA A 53 -1.73 14.31 2.79
N GLN A 54 -2.26 14.39 1.57
CA GLN A 54 -1.63 15.11 0.46
C GLN A 54 -1.59 16.63 0.72
N GLN A 55 -2.66 17.22 1.27
CA GLN A 55 -2.68 18.64 1.64
C GLN A 55 -1.60 18.97 2.67
N ARG A 56 -1.42 18.12 3.68
CA ARG A 56 -0.36 18.27 4.69
C ARG A 56 1.04 18.23 4.05
N LEU A 57 1.31 17.25 3.20
CA LEU A 57 2.62 17.16 2.52
C LEU A 57 2.88 18.36 1.63
N TRP A 58 1.86 18.81 0.88
CA TRP A 58 1.96 20.00 0.04
C TRP A 58 2.26 21.25 0.87
N PHE A 59 1.57 21.44 2.01
CA PHE A 59 1.83 22.55 2.91
C PHE A 59 3.27 22.54 3.45
N LEU A 60 3.78 21.37 3.87
CA LEU A 60 5.15 21.24 4.37
C LEU A 60 6.19 21.58 3.30
N GLN A 61 5.97 21.16 2.05
CA GLN A 61 6.83 21.53 0.92
C GLN A 61 6.82 23.04 0.65
N GLN A 62 5.69 23.73 0.85
CA GLN A 62 5.63 25.19 0.69
C GLN A 62 6.32 25.93 1.84
N LEU A 63 6.29 25.37 3.06
CA LEU A 63 6.91 25.96 4.24
C LEU A 63 8.44 25.90 4.18
N GLU A 64 8.99 24.78 3.69
CA GLU A 64 10.45 24.55 3.56
C GLU A 64 10.79 23.94 2.19
N PRO A 65 10.85 24.74 1.11
CA PRO A 65 11.00 24.23 -0.26
C PRO A 65 12.28 23.45 -0.54
N ASP A 66 13.36 23.79 0.18
CA ASP A 66 14.68 23.16 0.01
C ASP A 66 14.85 21.89 0.84
N ASN A 67 13.81 21.48 1.60
CA ASN A 67 13.86 20.32 2.48
C ASN A 67 13.44 19.03 1.73
N SER A 68 14.38 18.09 1.60
CA SER A 68 14.15 16.82 0.91
C SER A 68 13.58 15.71 1.81
N PHE A 69 13.13 16.02 3.03
CA PHE A 69 12.72 15.02 4.04
C PHE A 69 11.65 14.04 3.54
N TYR A 70 10.77 14.50 2.65
CA TYR A 70 9.67 13.69 2.10
C TYR A 70 9.97 13.03 0.75
N ASN A 71 11.23 13.06 0.30
CA ASN A 71 11.65 12.32 -0.89
C ASN A 71 11.87 10.84 -0.56
N GLU A 72 11.03 9.99 -1.14
CA GLU A 72 11.25 8.54 -1.12
C GLU A 72 12.32 8.16 -2.14
N HIS A 73 13.34 7.45 -1.70
CA HIS A 73 14.46 7.03 -2.53
C HIS A 73 14.70 5.53 -2.39
N GLY A 74 15.05 4.90 -3.51
CA GLY A 74 15.41 3.50 -3.57
C GLY A 74 16.37 3.27 -4.72
N ALA A 75 17.31 2.34 -4.54
CA ALA A 75 18.25 1.94 -5.57
C ALA A 75 18.22 0.42 -5.70
N ILE A 76 18.25 -0.07 -6.94
CA ILE A 76 18.30 -1.48 -7.26
C ILE A 76 19.53 -1.73 -8.12
N GLN A 77 20.34 -2.72 -7.73
CA GLN A 77 21.46 -3.17 -8.53
C GLN A 77 20.99 -4.24 -9.51
N LEU A 78 21.16 -3.98 -10.80
CA LEU A 78 20.90 -4.96 -11.87
C LEU A 78 22.24 -5.51 -12.36
N THR A 79 22.31 -6.83 -12.56
CA THR A 79 23.50 -7.52 -13.05
C THR A 79 23.21 -8.20 -14.38
N GLY A 80 24.15 -8.09 -15.32
CA GLY A 80 24.01 -8.64 -16.68
C GLY A 80 23.82 -7.57 -17.75
N SER A 81 23.36 -8.00 -18.93
CA SER A 81 23.07 -7.07 -20.03
C SER A 81 21.72 -6.39 -19.79
N LEU A 82 21.73 -5.06 -19.75
CA LEU A 82 20.52 -4.25 -19.58
C LEU A 82 20.14 -3.61 -20.91
N ASP A 83 18.91 -3.87 -21.37
CA ASP A 83 18.28 -3.08 -22.42
C ASP A 83 17.68 -1.82 -21.81
N VAL A 84 18.38 -0.69 -22.01
CA VAL A 84 18.00 0.60 -21.43
C VAL A 84 16.72 1.14 -22.06
N ALA A 85 16.51 0.93 -23.36
CA ALA A 85 15.32 1.42 -24.06
C ALA A 85 14.07 0.69 -23.58
N ALA A 86 14.16 -0.63 -23.38
CA ALA A 86 13.07 -1.41 -22.83
C ALA A 86 12.76 -1.02 -21.36
N LEU A 87 13.78 -0.72 -20.55
CA LEU A 87 13.60 -0.26 -19.17
C LEU A 87 12.87 1.09 -19.13
N GLU A 88 13.33 2.07 -19.92
CA GLU A 88 12.71 3.39 -20.02
C GLU A 88 11.25 3.28 -20.46
N GLN A 89 10.97 2.49 -21.50
CA GLN A 89 9.61 2.25 -21.95
C GLN A 89 8.73 1.64 -20.85
N SER A 90 9.26 0.66 -20.11
CA SER A 90 8.54 0.01 -19.02
C SER A 90 8.20 0.99 -17.89
N LEU A 91 9.12 1.88 -17.52
CA LEU A 91 8.86 2.93 -16.51
C LEU A 91 7.82 3.94 -16.99
N ASN A 92 7.88 4.34 -18.26
CA ASN A 92 6.89 5.24 -18.86
C ASN A 92 5.48 4.63 -18.85
N GLU A 93 5.34 3.33 -19.11
CA GLU A 93 4.06 2.64 -19.01
C GLU A 93 3.53 2.60 -17.56
N ILE A 94 4.40 2.44 -16.57
CA ILE A 94 4.01 2.53 -15.15
C ILE A 94 3.51 3.93 -14.83
N VAL A 95 4.19 4.99 -15.28
CA VAL A 95 3.74 6.38 -15.06
C VAL A 95 2.39 6.61 -15.74
N GLN A 96 2.21 6.19 -17.00
CA GLN A 96 0.93 6.32 -17.71
C GLN A 96 -0.23 5.59 -17.00
N ARG A 97 0.06 4.47 -16.33
CA ARG A 97 -0.94 3.71 -15.56
C ARG A 97 -1.38 4.43 -14.28
N HIS A 98 -0.53 5.27 -13.68
CA HIS A 98 -0.78 5.93 -12.39
C HIS A 98 -0.92 7.44 -12.60
N GLU A 99 -2.17 7.91 -12.68
CA GLU A 99 -2.53 9.33 -12.58
C GLU A 99 -2.71 9.79 -11.12
#